data_AF-A0A937ZYY5-F1
#
_entry.id   AF-A0A937ZYY5-F1
#
_cell.length_a   1.000
_cell.length_b   1.000
_cell.length_c   1.000
_cell.angle_alpha   90.00
_cell.angle_beta   90.00
_cell.angle_gamma   90.00
#
_symmetry.space_group_name_H-M   'P 1'
#
loop_
_entity.id
_entity.type
_entity.pdbx_description
1 polymer ?
#
loop_
_entity_poly.entity_id
_entity_poly.type
_entity_poly.pdbx_seq_one_letter_code
_entity_poly.pdbx_strand_id
1 'polypeptide(L)' 'MTKRATKRPEGFEKPTHWTNDPPPSPAQPEKGNEPDGLSPTRYGDWVRKGIAVDF' A
#
# COMPACT_ATOMS: atom_id res chain seq x y z
N MET A 1 -3.53 -20.94 -27.13
CA MET A 1 -3.24 -19.88 -26.15
C MET A 1 -3.34 -18.53 -26.85
N THR A 2 -4.18 -17.61 -26.38
CA THR A 2 -4.29 -16.26 -26.96
C THR A 2 -3.15 -15.38 -26.48
N LYS A 3 -2.49 -14.64 -27.40
CA LYS A 3 -1.42 -13.70 -27.06
C LYS A 3 -2.01 -12.51 -26.28
N ARG A 4 -1.41 -12.19 -25.14
CA ARG A 4 -1.74 -10.99 -24.37
C ARG A 4 -1.23 -9.74 -25.10
N ALA A 5 -2.05 -8.70 -25.20
CA ALA A 5 -1.63 -7.40 -25.68
C ALA A 5 -0.69 -6.76 -24.65
N THR A 6 0.58 -6.56 -25.01
CA THR A 6 1.61 -5.94 -24.16
C THR A 6 1.90 -4.48 -24.53
N LYS A 7 1.30 -3.98 -25.61
CA LYS A 7 1.46 -2.61 -26.09
C LYS A 7 0.16 -1.83 -25.89
N ARG A 8 0.30 -0.57 -25.47
CA ARG A 8 -0.83 0.37 -25.34
C ARG A 8 -1.47 0.61 -26.73
N PRO A 9 -2.81 0.59 -26.85
CA PRO A 9 -3.51 0.92 -28.08
C PRO A 9 -3.18 2.32 -28.60
N GLU A 10 -3.19 2.47 -29.92
CA GLU A 10 -3.08 3.78 -30.57
C GLU A 10 -4.36 4.59 -30.29
N GLY A 11 -4.24 5.86 -29.88
CA GLY A 11 -5.38 6.72 -29.53
C GLY A 11 -5.76 6.77 -28.05
N PHE A 12 -4.98 6.19 -27.15
CA PHE A 12 -5.18 6.39 -25.71
C PHE A 12 -4.80 7.82 -25.31
N GLU A 13 -5.80 8.63 -24.98
CA GLU A 13 -5.60 9.94 -24.35
C GLU A 13 -5.67 9.82 -22.83
N LYS A 14 -4.65 10.37 -22.17
CA LYS A 14 -4.56 10.38 -20.71
C LYS A 14 -5.51 11.44 -20.15
N PRO A 15 -6.37 11.13 -19.16
CA PRO A 15 -7.19 12.15 -18.50
C PRO A 15 -6.36 13.26 -17.88
N THR A 16 -6.85 14.50 -17.92
CA THR A 16 -6.12 15.70 -17.45
C THR A 16 -5.67 15.62 -15.99
N HIS A 17 -6.42 14.91 -15.15
CA HIS A 17 -6.14 14.75 -13.72
C HIS A 17 -5.14 13.63 -13.42
N TRP A 18 -4.71 12.84 -14.41
CA TRP A 18 -3.71 11.82 -14.19
C TRP A 18 -2.31 12.43 -14.28
N THR A 19 -1.53 12.31 -13.21
CA THR A 19 -0.09 12.57 -13.25
C THR A 19 0.71 11.26 -13.35
N ASN A 20 1.94 11.34 -13.87
CA ASN A 20 2.94 10.26 -13.76
C ASN A 20 3.98 10.58 -12.68
N ASP A 21 3.79 11.69 -11.96
CA ASP A 21 4.69 12.07 -10.89
C ASP A 21 4.72 10.97 -9.82
N PRO A 22 5.89 10.73 -9.20
CA PRO A 22 5.97 9.80 -8.10
C PRO A 22 5.02 10.23 -6.97
N PRO A 23 4.45 9.27 -6.21
CA PRO A 23 3.69 9.61 -5.02
C PRO A 23 4.58 10.43 -4.05
N PRO A 24 3.97 11.27 -3.19
CA PRO A 24 4.71 11.98 -2.17
C PRO A 24 5.47 11.00 -1.27
N SER A 25 6.60 11.44 -0.75
CA SER A 25 7.37 10.65 0.22
C SER A 25 6.48 10.28 1.41
N PRO A 26 6.53 9.03 1.92
CA PRO A 26 5.81 8.67 3.12
C PRO A 26 6.22 9.58 4.28
N ALA A 27 5.26 9.92 5.13
CA ALA A 27 5.53 10.60 6.37
C ALA A 27 6.40 9.73 7.29
N GLN A 28 7.22 10.36 8.14
CA GLN A 28 7.91 9.62 9.19
C GLN A 28 6.86 8.99 10.12
N PRO A 29 7.07 7.74 10.57
CA PRO A 29 6.17 7.12 11.53
C PRO A 29 6.18 7.96 12.80
N GLU A 30 5.00 8.32 13.30
CA GLU A 30 4.89 8.91 14.63
C GLU A 30 5.30 7.85 15.65
N LYS A 31 6.35 8.15 16.43
CA LYS A 31 6.65 7.37 17.62
C LYS A 31 5.58 7.72 18.65
N GLY A 32 4.53 6.91 18.75
CA GLY A 32 3.60 6.99 19.87
C GLY A 32 4.36 6.95 21.20
N ASN A 33 3.88 7.69 22.20
CA ASN A 33 4.40 7.65 23.58
C ASN A 33 4.02 6.34 24.30
N GLU A 34 4.10 5.21 23.59
CA GLU A 34 3.85 3.90 24.14
C GLU A 34 5.19 3.29 24.58
N PRO A 35 5.35 2.91 25.85
CA PRO A 35 6.61 2.35 26.36
C PRO A 35 7.01 1.04 25.64
N ASP A 36 6.05 0.39 24.97
CA ASP A 36 6.23 -0.86 24.20
C ASP A 36 6.09 -0.69 22.68
N GLY A 37 6.35 0.51 22.13
CA GLY A 37 6.78 0.70 20.74
C GLY A 37 6.05 -0.07 19.63
N LEU A 38 4.72 -0.15 19.68
CA LEU A 38 3.92 -0.77 18.62
C LEU A 38 3.61 0.25 17.53
N SER A 39 4.46 0.30 16.51
CA SER A 39 4.19 1.08 15.29
C SER A 39 2.93 0.55 14.60
N PRO A 40 2.03 1.40 14.09
CA PRO A 40 0.74 1.01 13.50
C PRO A 40 0.85 0.16 12.22
N THR A 41 2.05 -0.08 11.70
CA THR A 41 2.33 -0.93 10.52
C THR A 41 2.29 -2.44 10.82
N ARG A 42 1.44 -2.89 11.75
CA ARG A 42 1.09 -4.31 11.91
C ARG A 42 -0.43 -4.49 11.81
N TYR A 43 -0.98 -4.21 10.64
CA TYR A 43 -2.23 -4.86 10.26
C TYR A 43 -1.91 -6.33 9.99
N GLY A 44 -2.13 -7.18 11.01
CA GLY A 44 -2.29 -8.61 10.80
C GLY A 44 -1.84 -9.55 11.92
N ASP A 45 -1.09 -9.06 12.91
CA ASP A 45 -0.64 -9.91 14.02
C ASP A 45 -1.35 -9.55 15.32
N TRP A 46 -2.61 -9.97 15.47
CA TRP A 46 -3.33 -9.82 16.75
C TRP A 46 -3.23 -11.15 17.51
N VAL A 47 -2.92 -11.14 18.81
CA VAL A 47 -2.90 -12.37 19.62
C VAL A 47 -4.06 -12.35 20.62
N ARG A 48 -4.97 -13.33 20.52
CA ARG A 48 -6.07 -13.52 21.47
C ARG A 48 -5.95 -14.87 22.15
N LYS A 49 -5.77 -14.88 23.48
CA LYS A 49 -5.59 -16.10 24.30
C LYS A 49 -4.43 -17.01 23.80
N GLY A 50 -3.32 -16.39 23.38
CA GLY A 50 -2.14 -17.11 22.90
C GLY A 50 -2.26 -17.65 21.47
N ILE A 51 -3.32 -17.29 20.74
CA ILE A 51 -3.52 -17.69 19.34
C ILE A 51 -3.36 -16.45 18.46
N ALA A 52 -2.54 -16.57 17.41
CA ALA A 52 -2.39 -15.54 16.38
C ALA A 52 -3.66 -15.46 15.52
N VAL A 53 -4.15 -14.23 15.33
CA VAL A 53 -5.38 -13.86 14.62
C VAL A 53 -5.00 -12.76 13.62
N ASP A 54 -5.34 -12.99 12.35
CA ASP A 54 -5.15 -12.07 11.21
C ASP A 54 -6.47 -11.98 10.40
N PHE A 55 -6.68 -10.89 9.64
CA PHE A 55 -7.81 -10.69 8.72
C PHE A 55 -7.38 -10.63 7.25
#